data_AF-A0A7C0WG89-F1
#
_entry.id   AF-A0A7C0WG89-F1
#
_cell.length_a   1.000
_cell.length_b   1.000
_cell.length_c   1.000
_cell.angle_alpha   90.00
_cell.angle_beta   90.00
_cell.angle_gamma   90.00
#
_symmetry.space_group_name_H-M   'P 1'
#
loop_
_entity.id
_entity.type
_entity.pdbx_description
1 polymer ?
#
loop_
_entity_poly.entity_id
_entity_poly.type
_entity_poly.pdbx_seq_one_letter_code
_entity_poly.pdbx_strand_id
1 'polypeptide(L)' 'PMMQDVLHPDKLKQQGIFDSVFVNRLVGEHVRGTENHSHRLWALMMFELWYDQFAVN' A
#
# COMPACT_ATOMS: atom_id res chain seq x y z
N PRO A 1 -12.62 -0.65 -0.14
CA PRO A 1 -11.60 -1.52 -0.75
C PRO A 1 -10.77 -2.14 0.38
N MET A 2 -10.33 -3.40 0.26
CA MET A 2 -9.47 -4.02 1.27
C MET A 2 -8.04 -3.50 1.12
N MET A 3 -7.29 -3.41 2.22
CA MET A 3 -5.89 -2.92 2.21
C MET A 3 -5.02 -3.61 1.16
N GLN A 4 -5.16 -4.93 0.99
CA GLN A 4 -4.37 -5.72 0.04
C GLN A 4 -4.68 -5.39 -1.43
N ASP A 5 -5.91 -4.95 -1.72
CA ASP A 5 -6.29 -4.48 -3.06
C ASP A 5 -5.65 -3.12 -3.34
N VAL A 6 -5.71 -2.20 -2.36
CA VAL A 6 -5.19 -0.84 -2.48
C VAL A 6 -3.66 -0.84 -2.60
N LEU A 7 -3.00 -1.69 -1.83
CA LEU A 7 -1.54 -1.80 -1.76
C LEU A 7 -0.99 -2.99 -2.55
N HIS A 8 -1.67 -3.37 -3.65
CA HIS A 8 -1.27 -4.54 -4.44
C HIS A 8 0.14 -4.35 -5.03
N PRO A 9 1.07 -5.32 -4.89
CA PRO A 9 2.47 -5.15 -5.30
C PRO A 9 2.64 -4.78 -6.78
N ASP A 10 1.82 -5.35 -7.67
CA ASP A 10 1.88 -5.05 -9.11
C ASP A 10 1.47 -3.62 -9.42
N LYS A 11 0.47 -3.08 -8.70
CA LYS A 11 0.02 -1.69 -8.83
C LYS A 11 1.13 -0.73 -8.42
N LEU A 12 1.69 -0.95 -7.23
CA LEU A 12 2.79 -0.13 -6.69
C LEU A 12 4.03 -0.19 -7.59
N LYS A 13 4.34 -1.38 -8.14
CA LYS A 13 5.45 -1.58 -9.07
C LYS A 13 5.25 -0.82 -10.38
N GLN A 14 4.04 -0.79 -10.92
CA GLN A 14 3.73 -0.05 -12.15
C GLN A 14 3.84 1.46 -11.96
N GLN A 15 3.41 1.98 -10.81
CA GLN A 15 3.51 3.40 -10.48
C GLN A 15 4.96 3.83 -10.21
N GLY A 16 5.78 2.96 -9.61
CA GLY A 16 7.18 3.24 -9.31
C GLY A 16 7.40 4.30 -8.22
N ILE A 17 6.35 4.69 -7.49
CA ILE A 17 6.40 5.71 -6.44
C ILE A 17 6.90 5.13 -5.12
N PHE A 18 6.44 3.93 -4.79
CA PHE A 18 6.85 3.20 -3.58
C PHE A 18 7.55 1.89 -3.96
N ASP A 19 8.49 1.48 -3.11
CA ASP A 19 9.07 0.14 -3.19
C ASP A 19 8.01 -0.91 -2.84
N SER A 20 7.52 -1.62 -3.86
CA SER A 20 6.45 -2.61 -3.70
C SER A 20 6.87 -3.80 -2.83
N VAL A 21 8.15 -4.18 -2.83
CA VAL A 21 8.67 -5.27 -2.00
C VAL A 21 8.64 -4.87 -0.53
N PHE A 22 9.08 -3.65 -0.24
CA PHE A 22 9.06 -3.11 1.12
C PHE A 22 7.63 -2.95 1.64
N VAL A 23 6.73 -2.36 0.86
CA VAL A 23 5.32 -2.19 1.27
C VAL A 23 4.65 -3.55 1.50
N ASN A 24 4.87 -4.53 0.63
CA ASN A 24 4.32 -5.88 0.81
C ASN A 24 4.86 -6.57 2.07
N ARG A 25 6.11 -6.30 2.46
CA ARG A 25 6.66 -6.78 3.73
C ARG A 25 5.89 -6.21 4.92
N LEU A 26 5.63 -4.90 4.95
CA LEU A 26 4.86 -4.25 6.02
C LEU A 26 3.44 -4.81 6.12
N VAL A 27 2.78 -5.00 4.97
CA VAL A 27 1.46 -5.64 4.90
C VAL A 27 1.52 -7.04 5.51
N GLY A 28 2.51 -7.85 5.13
CA GLY A 28 2.67 -9.20 5.66
C GLY A 28 2.93 -9.25 7.16
N GLU A 29 3.83 -8.40 7.67
CA GLU A 29 4.13 -8.28 9.11
C GLU A 29 2.89 -7.87 9.91
N HIS A 30 2.10 -6.93 9.39
CA HIS A 30 0.87 -6.47 10.03
C HIS A 30 -0.23 -7.54 10.04
N VAL A 31 -0.48 -8.20 8.91
CA VAL A 31 -1.51 -9.25 8.79
C VAL A 31 -1.19 -10.45 9.69
N ARG A 32 0.10 -10.80 9.84
CA ARG A 32 0.54 -11.86 10.76
C ARG A 32 0.55 -11.44 12.23
N GLY A 33 0.31 -10.17 12.54
CA GLY A 33 0.42 -9.63 13.90
C GLY A 33 1.86 -9.62 14.44
N THR A 34 2.86 -9.71 13.56
CA THR A 34 4.28 -9.71 13.94
C THR A 34 4.73 -8.30 14.37
N GLU A 35 4.22 -7.26 13.72
CA GLU A 35 4.47 -5.87 14.07
C GLU A 35 3.26 -4.99 13.72
N ASN A 36 3.05 -3.90 14.46
CA ASN A 36 1.96 -2.96 14.20
C ASN A 36 2.39 -1.85 13.22
N HIS A 37 2.00 -2.01 11.96
CA HIS A 37 2.21 -1.01 10.90
C HIS A 37 0.96 -0.19 10.57
N SER A 38 -0.10 -0.22 11.39
CA SER A 38 -1.43 0.33 11.05
C SER A 38 -1.38 1.78 10.55
N HIS A 39 -0.60 2.64 11.22
CA HIS A 39 -0.51 4.05 10.86
C HIS A 39 0.17 4.28 9.49
N ARG A 40 1.20 3.48 9.17
CA ARG A 40 1.92 3.56 7.89
C ARG A 40 1.06 3.03 6.75
N LEU A 41 0.43 1.87 6.98
CA LEU A 41 -0.43 1.23 5.99
C LEU A 41 -1.66 2.08 5.68
N TRP A 42 -2.25 2.74 6.69
CA TRP A 42 -3.33 3.69 6.46
C TRP A 42 -2.87 4.89 5.62
N ALA A 43 -1.70 5.47 5.91
CA ALA A 43 -1.18 6.59 5.13
C ALA A 43 -0.90 6.20 3.67
N LEU A 44 -0.31 5.02 3.44
CA LEU A 44 -0.09 4.47 2.10
C LEU A 44 -1.41 4.25 1.36
N MET A 45 -2.42 3.70 2.04
CA MET A 45 -3.75 3.51 1.45
C MET A 45 -4.40 4.83 1.04
N MET A 46 -4.34 5.86 1.91
CA MET A 46 -4.90 7.17 1.57
C MET A 46 -4.19 7.79 0.37
N PHE A 47 -2.86 7.67 0.31
CA PHE A 47 -2.11 8.10 -0.87
C PHE A 47 -2.60 7.39 -2.14
N GLU A 48 -2.68 6.06 -2.13
CA GLU A 48 -3.09 5.27 -3.29
C GLU A 48 -4.50 5.62 -3.77
N LEU A 49 -5.44 5.83 -2.83
CA LEU A 49 -6.81 6.20 -3.16
C LEU A 49 -6.90 7.60 -3.79
N TRP A 50 -6.09 8.56 -3.31
CA TRP A 50 -6.02 9.88 -3.94
C TRP A 50 -5.29 9.86 -5.27
N TYR A 51 -4.24 9.05 -5.39
CA TYR A 51 -3.51 8.88 -6.63
C TYR A 51 -4.45 8.34 -7.73
N ASP A 52 -5.23 7.29 -7.43
CA ASP A 52 -6.23 6.74 -8.34
C ASP A 52 -7.28 7.76 -8.76
N GLN A 53 -7.70 8.64 -7.84
CA GLN A 53 -8.77 9.60 -8.08
C GLN A 53 -8.29 10.86 -8.84
N PHE A 54 -7.04 11.27 -8.68
CA PHE A 54 -6.59 12.60 -9.11
C PHE A 54 -5.33 12.60 -9.98
N ALA A 55 -4.43 11.64 -9.81
CA ALA A 55 -3.13 11.63 -10.49
C ALA A 55 -3.14 10.83 -11.80
N VAL A 56 -4.07 9.87 -11.95
CA VAL A 56 -4.29 9.13 -13.19
C VAL A 56 -5.54 9.71 -13.87
N ASN A 57 -5.34 10.68 -14.77
CA ASN A 57 -6.31 11.13 -15.77
C ASN A 57 -5.71 10.97 -17.17
#